data_AF-A0A2A4M9Z6-F1
#
_entry.id   AF-A0A2A4M9Z6-F1
#
_cell.length_a   1.000
_cell.length_b   1.000
_cell.length_c   1.000
_cell.angle_alpha   90.00
_cell.angle_beta   90.00
_cell.angle_gamma   90.00
#
_symmetry.space_group_name_H-M   'P 1'
#
loop_
_entity.id
_entity.type
_entity.pdbx_description
1 polymer ?
#
loop_
_entity_poly.entity_id
_entity_poly.type
_entity_poly.pdbx_seq_one_letter_code
_entity_poly.pdbx_strand_id
1 'polypeptide(L)'
;MYSGFVGIVGRANVGKSTLLNKILGEKITITANKPQTTRENIHGIKNYPNAQAIYVDTPGLYLKSHRTMVRNINRIARGVIKELDVAVLVIDRNKWTPDDTAVLEYLAKAEIPILLVLNKYDKTSLEELLPSVTNLQAKFTFAEIIPVSAKNGYNVAKLETAIVQLLPEGEAIADSETVTNKGLQFRASEIIREKLIRLLGDELPYDCKLEMEKFEVDSTSSKKLYRIHANIVVLRSGQKAIVIGKGASRIKDIGSKARIDLEKLLGIKVFLKLQVKIAK
;
A
#
# COMPACT_ATOMS: atom_id res chain seq x y z
N MET A 1 -0.37 -21.23 18.36
CA MET A 1 0.15 -20.35 17.30
C MET A 1 -0.97 -19.39 16.95
N TYR A 2 -0.68 -18.13 16.61
CA TYR A 2 -1.72 -17.13 16.31
C TYR A 2 -1.66 -16.74 14.84
N SER A 3 -2.80 -16.60 14.18
CA SER A 3 -2.82 -16.30 12.75
C SER A 3 -4.07 -15.54 12.36
N GLY A 4 -3.95 -14.52 11.53
CA GLY A 4 -5.13 -13.80 11.08
C GLY A 4 -4.86 -12.70 10.08
N PHE A 5 -5.94 -12.13 9.56
CA PHE A 5 -5.95 -11.02 8.61
C PHE A 5 -5.99 -9.68 9.34
N VAL A 6 -5.06 -8.80 8.96
CA VAL A 6 -4.90 -7.47 9.55
C VAL A 6 -5.18 -6.41 8.49
N GLY A 7 -6.25 -5.65 8.67
CA GLY A 7 -6.60 -4.58 7.73
C GLY A 7 -5.93 -3.28 8.10
N ILE A 8 -5.08 -2.73 7.23
CA ILE A 8 -4.58 -1.36 7.40
C ILE A 8 -5.52 -0.41 6.67
N VAL A 9 -6.26 0.40 7.41
CA VAL A 9 -7.33 1.25 6.89
C VAL A 9 -7.14 2.72 7.27
N GLY A 10 -7.88 3.60 6.61
CA GLY A 10 -7.82 5.04 6.82
C GLY A 10 -7.81 5.82 5.50
N ARG A 11 -8.01 7.14 5.58
CA ARG A 11 -8.08 8.01 4.39
C ARG A 11 -6.78 8.03 3.57
N ALA A 12 -6.82 8.68 2.41
CA ALA A 12 -5.62 8.88 1.59
C ALA A 12 -4.52 9.60 2.37
N ASN A 13 -3.27 9.28 2.04
CA ASN A 13 -2.09 10.04 2.45
C ASN A 13 -1.82 10.10 3.96
N VAL A 14 -2.50 9.28 4.76
CA VAL A 14 -2.18 9.08 6.18
C VAL A 14 -0.92 8.24 6.40
N GLY A 15 -0.43 7.55 5.36
CA GLY A 15 0.81 6.77 5.39
C GLY A 15 0.65 5.26 5.57
N LYS A 16 -0.50 4.68 5.17
CA LYS A 16 -0.78 3.24 5.21
C LYS A 16 0.29 2.39 4.55
N SER A 17 0.60 2.64 3.28
CA SER A 17 1.61 1.88 2.52
C SER A 17 3.02 2.05 3.09
N THR A 18 3.34 3.24 3.61
CA THR A 18 4.61 3.49 4.32
C THR A 18 4.69 2.63 5.58
N LEU A 19 3.61 2.55 6.35
CA LEU A 19 3.53 1.74 7.55
C LEU A 19 3.64 0.25 7.22
N LEU A 20 2.89 -0.22 6.21
CA LEU A 20 2.93 -1.60 5.76
C LEU A 20 4.33 -2.03 5.34
N ASN A 21 4.99 -1.24 4.48
CA ASN A 21 6.36 -1.54 4.06
C ASN A 21 7.35 -1.51 5.24
N LYS A 22 7.11 -0.65 6.24
CA LYS A 22 7.95 -0.58 7.44
C LYS A 22 7.78 -1.82 8.32
N ILE A 23 6.54 -2.29 8.49
CA ILE A 23 6.23 -3.54 9.19
C ILE A 23 6.87 -4.72 8.45
N LEU A 24 6.69 -4.84 7.14
CA LEU A 24 7.18 -5.97 6.36
C LEU A 24 8.70 -5.98 6.18
N GLY A 25 9.40 -4.88 6.48
CA GLY A 25 10.85 -4.75 6.26
C GLY A 25 11.24 -4.66 4.78
N GLU A 26 10.31 -4.89 3.87
CA GLU A 26 10.47 -4.82 2.42
C GLU A 26 9.45 -3.89 1.77
N LYS A 27 9.79 -3.38 0.59
CA LYS A 27 8.88 -2.58 -0.22
C LYS A 27 7.96 -3.52 -1.03
N ILE A 28 6.73 -3.68 -0.57
CA ILE A 28 5.70 -4.51 -1.22
C ILE A 28 4.65 -3.64 -1.90
N THR A 29 4.24 -2.54 -1.26
CA THR A 29 3.26 -1.59 -1.81
C THR A 29 3.91 -0.26 -2.18
N ILE A 30 3.32 0.46 -3.15
CA ILE A 30 3.83 1.76 -3.57
C ILE A 30 3.54 2.81 -2.49
N THR A 31 4.57 3.55 -2.06
CA THR A 31 4.40 4.77 -1.26
C THR A 31 4.28 5.98 -2.18
N ALA A 32 3.07 6.26 -2.69
CA ALA A 32 2.79 7.46 -3.48
C ALA A 32 1.82 8.39 -2.74
N ASN A 33 1.95 9.70 -2.97
CA ASN A 33 1.21 10.77 -2.28
C ASN A 33 -0.26 10.89 -2.67
N LYS A 34 -0.90 9.84 -3.20
CA LYS A 34 -2.31 9.89 -3.62
C LYS A 34 -3.01 8.52 -3.61
N PRO A 35 -4.36 8.50 -3.48
CA PRO A 35 -5.20 7.29 -3.50
C PRO A 35 -4.90 6.36 -4.69
N GLN A 36 -4.45 5.12 -4.48
CA GLN A 36 -4.50 4.04 -5.50
C GLN A 36 -5.42 2.93 -4.98
N THR A 37 -6.41 2.39 -5.72
CA THR A 37 -6.49 1.71 -7.03
C THR A 37 -6.01 0.25 -7.06
N THR A 38 -5.88 -0.42 -5.93
CA THR A 38 -5.75 -1.88 -5.92
C THR A 38 -7.11 -2.52 -6.15
N ARG A 39 -7.41 -2.91 -7.40
CA ARG A 39 -8.60 -3.72 -7.74
C ARG A 39 -8.46 -5.18 -7.27
N GLU A 40 -7.27 -5.57 -6.82
CA GLU A 40 -6.95 -6.88 -6.25
C GLU A 40 -6.27 -6.67 -4.89
N ASN A 41 -6.72 -7.38 -3.85
CA ASN A 41 -6.18 -7.28 -2.50
C ASN A 41 -4.70 -7.72 -2.51
N ILE A 42 -3.78 -6.80 -2.21
CA ILE A 42 -2.38 -7.14 -1.96
C ILE A 42 -2.28 -7.62 -0.52
N HIS A 43 -1.78 -8.84 -0.34
CA HIS A 43 -1.48 -9.38 0.98
C HIS A 43 0.01 -9.24 1.24
N GLY A 44 0.37 -8.53 2.31
CA GLY A 44 1.69 -8.58 2.90
C GLY A 44 1.69 -9.61 4.03
N ILE A 45 2.65 -10.51 4.06
CA ILE A 45 2.68 -11.60 5.04
C ILE A 45 3.89 -11.38 5.93
N LYS A 46 3.65 -11.41 7.24
CA LYS A 46 4.73 -11.36 8.23
C LYS A 46 4.62 -12.53 9.19
N ASN A 47 5.70 -13.30 9.24
CA ASN A 47 5.89 -14.36 10.21
C ASN A 47 6.62 -13.81 11.44
N TYR A 48 6.07 -14.10 12.61
CA TYR A 48 6.63 -13.86 13.94
C TYR A 48 6.93 -15.21 14.60
N PRO A 49 7.74 -15.27 15.68
CA PRO A 49 8.11 -16.55 16.31
C PRO A 49 6.93 -17.45 16.71
N ASN A 50 5.79 -16.88 17.08
CA ASN A 50 4.59 -17.60 17.51
C ASN A 50 3.30 -17.13 16.82
N ALA A 51 3.40 -16.33 15.75
CA ALA A 51 2.25 -15.77 15.06
C ALA A 51 2.49 -15.49 13.56
N GLN A 52 1.43 -15.40 12.77
CA GLN A 52 1.46 -14.97 11.37
C GLN A 52 0.37 -13.92 11.11
N ALA A 53 0.78 -12.75 10.60
CA ALA A 53 -0.16 -11.70 10.20
C ALA A 53 -0.24 -11.58 8.67
N ILE A 54 -1.46 -11.66 8.13
CA ILE A 54 -1.76 -11.39 6.73
C ILE A 54 -2.31 -9.97 6.60
N TYR A 55 -1.44 -9.02 6.27
CA TYR A 55 -1.81 -7.63 6.08
C TYR A 55 -2.56 -7.45 4.77
N VAL A 56 -3.81 -7.02 4.85
CA VAL A 56 -4.63 -6.69 3.70
C VAL A 56 -4.58 -5.19 3.47
N ASP A 57 -3.99 -4.76 2.35
CA ASP A 57 -4.11 -3.37 1.90
C ASP A 57 -5.52 -3.17 1.37
N THR A 58 -6.44 -2.79 2.27
CA THR A 58 -7.78 -2.40 1.84
C THR A 58 -7.58 -1.14 0.98
N PRO A 59 -8.01 -1.12 -0.30
CA PRO A 59 -7.73 -0.03 -1.26
C PRO A 59 -8.30 1.34 -0.88
N GLY A 60 -8.72 1.51 0.38
CA GLY A 60 -9.36 2.65 0.97
C GLY A 60 -10.87 2.46 0.91
N LEU A 61 -11.47 2.42 2.11
CA LEU A 61 -12.85 2.79 2.37
C LEU A 61 -13.07 4.26 1.96
N TYR A 62 -12.89 4.57 0.67
CA TYR A 62 -13.04 5.90 0.11
C TYR A 62 -14.52 6.21 -0.01
N LEU A 63 -15.02 6.96 0.97
CA LEU A 63 -16.35 7.56 0.95
C LEU A 63 -16.27 8.99 0.41
N LYS A 64 -15.80 9.16 -0.84
CA LYS A 64 -16.06 10.41 -1.57
C LYS A 64 -16.90 10.15 -2.82
N SER A 65 -18.09 10.77 -2.81
CA SER A 65 -19.03 10.90 -3.92
C SER A 65 -18.33 11.38 -5.19
N HIS A 66 -18.59 10.80 -6.36
CA HIS A 66 -19.76 11.18 -7.16
C HIS A 66 -20.65 10.00 -7.61
N ARG A 67 -21.91 10.10 -7.14
CA ARG A 67 -23.24 9.58 -7.54
C ARG A 67 -23.49 8.25 -8.27
N THR A 68 -22.51 7.52 -8.80
CA THR A 68 -22.82 6.23 -9.48
C THR A 68 -21.82 5.11 -9.25
N MET A 69 -20.59 5.40 -8.79
CA MET A 69 -19.55 4.38 -8.51
C MET A 69 -19.43 3.99 -7.02
N VAL A 70 -20.30 4.54 -6.15
CA VAL A 70 -20.22 4.37 -4.68
C VAL A 70 -20.75 3.00 -4.20
N ARG A 71 -21.73 2.41 -4.89
CA ARG A 71 -22.36 1.15 -4.43
C ARG A 71 -21.45 -0.09 -4.54
N ASN A 72 -20.66 -0.19 -5.61
CA ASN A 72 -19.79 -1.35 -5.82
C ASN A 72 -18.51 -1.30 -4.96
N ILE A 73 -17.95 -0.10 -4.75
CA ILE A 73 -16.78 0.12 -3.88
C ILE A 73 -17.13 -0.19 -2.41
N ASN A 74 -18.33 0.22 -1.97
CA ASN A 74 -18.81 -0.11 -0.63
C ASN A 74 -19.06 -1.61 -0.42
N ARG A 75 -19.44 -2.36 -1.46
CA ARG A 75 -19.65 -3.82 -1.36
C ARG A 75 -18.33 -4.58 -1.22
N ILE A 76 -17.31 -4.21 -2.00
CA ILE A 76 -15.97 -4.82 -1.92
C ILE A 76 -15.35 -4.53 -0.55
N ALA A 77 -15.45 -3.29 -0.07
CA ALA A 77 -14.96 -2.93 1.26
C ALA A 77 -15.67 -3.67 2.40
N ARG A 78 -16.98 -3.95 2.27
CA ARG A 78 -17.73 -4.79 3.23
C ARG A 78 -17.31 -6.25 3.23
N GLY A 79 -16.98 -6.81 2.07
CA GLY A 79 -16.50 -8.19 1.97
C GLY A 79 -15.16 -8.35 2.69
N VAL A 80 -14.22 -7.42 2.41
CA VAL A 80 -12.88 -7.45 3.00
C VAL A 80 -12.91 -7.21 4.51
N ILE A 81 -13.74 -6.29 5.02
CA ILE A 81 -13.83 -6.04 6.47
C ILE A 81 -14.29 -7.28 7.25
N LYS A 82 -15.18 -8.09 6.67
CA LYS A 82 -15.66 -9.32 7.33
C LYS A 82 -14.59 -10.40 7.49
N GLU A 83 -13.55 -10.35 6.67
CA GLU A 83 -12.44 -11.30 6.70
C GLU A 83 -11.32 -10.84 7.65
N LEU A 84 -11.41 -9.63 8.21
CA LEU A 84 -10.38 -9.11 9.11
C LEU A 84 -10.57 -9.65 10.52
N ASP A 85 -9.47 -10.02 11.15
CA ASP A 85 -9.42 -10.34 12.58
C ASP A 85 -9.01 -9.10 13.40
N VAL A 86 -8.20 -8.21 12.82
CA VAL A 86 -7.74 -6.97 13.47
C VAL A 86 -7.77 -5.81 12.48
N ALA A 87 -8.25 -4.65 12.92
CA ALA A 87 -8.21 -3.42 12.14
C ALA A 87 -7.19 -2.42 12.69
N VAL A 88 -6.31 -1.92 11.83
CA VAL A 88 -5.37 -0.83 12.11
C VAL A 88 -5.88 0.44 11.42
N LEU A 89 -6.56 1.31 12.16
CA LEU A 89 -7.06 2.59 11.66
C LEU A 89 -5.95 3.65 11.75
N VAL A 90 -5.43 4.08 10.60
CA VAL A 90 -4.34 5.05 10.52
C VAL A 90 -4.86 6.45 10.23
N ILE A 91 -4.51 7.42 11.07
CA ILE A 91 -4.79 8.85 10.85
C ILE A 91 -3.49 9.69 10.79
N ASP A 92 -3.58 10.91 10.26
CA ASP A 92 -2.45 11.87 10.24
C ASP A 92 -2.46 12.70 11.53
N ARG A 93 -1.63 12.32 12.50
CA ARG A 93 -1.49 13.00 13.80
C ARG A 93 -2.85 13.14 14.50
N ASN A 94 -3.29 14.37 14.77
CA ASN A 94 -4.57 14.71 15.38
C ASN A 94 -5.67 15.07 14.37
N LYS A 95 -5.44 14.90 13.06
CA LYS A 95 -6.41 15.26 12.02
C LYS A 95 -7.47 14.17 11.86
N TRP A 96 -8.61 14.38 12.54
CA TRP A 96 -9.83 13.58 12.40
C TRP A 96 -10.80 14.22 11.40
N THR A 97 -11.34 13.44 10.47
CA THR A 97 -12.32 13.90 9.48
C THR A 97 -13.58 13.03 9.48
N PRO A 98 -14.68 13.47 8.82
CA PRO A 98 -15.87 12.64 8.66
C PRO A 98 -15.58 11.30 7.93
N ASP A 99 -14.58 11.27 7.06
CA ASP A 99 -14.15 10.03 6.39
C ASP A 99 -13.60 9.03 7.42
N ASP A 100 -12.84 9.50 8.41
CA ASP A 100 -12.28 8.67 9.48
C ASP A 100 -13.40 8.13 10.39
N THR A 101 -14.40 8.96 10.73
CA THR A 101 -15.61 8.52 11.45
C THR A 101 -16.36 7.43 10.69
N ALA A 102 -16.58 7.63 9.39
CA ALA A 102 -17.36 6.68 8.61
C ALA A 102 -16.64 5.33 8.45
N VAL A 103 -15.31 5.33 8.30
CA VAL A 103 -14.49 4.10 8.36
C VAL A 103 -14.68 3.40 9.70
N LEU A 104 -14.55 4.14 10.80
CA LEU A 104 -14.67 3.59 12.14
C LEU A 104 -16.05 2.98 12.40
N GLU A 105 -17.13 3.62 11.96
CA GLU A 105 -18.48 3.08 12.07
C GLU A 105 -18.66 1.75 11.32
N TYR A 106 -17.98 1.57 10.18
CA TYR A 106 -17.99 0.28 9.47
C TYR A 106 -17.21 -0.80 10.23
N LEU A 107 -16.05 -0.46 10.80
CA LEU A 107 -15.26 -1.40 11.60
C LEU A 107 -15.96 -1.79 12.89
N ALA A 108 -16.58 -0.82 13.59
CA ALA A 108 -17.29 -1.06 14.84
C ALA A 108 -18.47 -2.03 14.65
N LYS A 109 -19.15 -1.97 13.49
CA LYS A 109 -20.23 -2.92 13.14
C LYS A 109 -19.72 -4.33 12.83
N ALA A 110 -18.44 -4.50 12.54
CA ALA A 110 -17.84 -5.80 12.30
C ALA A 110 -17.37 -6.49 13.59
N GLU A 111 -17.44 -5.80 14.74
CA GLU A 111 -17.08 -6.33 16.06
C GLU A 111 -15.62 -6.83 16.17
N ILE A 112 -14.74 -6.31 15.32
CA ILE A 112 -13.32 -6.63 15.31
C ILE A 112 -12.52 -5.64 16.17
N PRO A 113 -11.44 -6.07 16.85
CA PRO A 113 -10.57 -5.17 17.60
C PRO A 113 -9.92 -4.12 16.69
N ILE A 114 -9.95 -2.86 17.16
CA ILE A 114 -9.47 -1.70 16.39
C ILE A 114 -8.28 -1.06 17.12
N LEU A 115 -7.12 -1.03 16.46
CA LEU A 115 -5.95 -0.27 16.86
C LEU A 115 -5.96 1.09 16.16
N LEU A 116 -5.99 2.18 16.92
CA LEU A 116 -5.88 3.53 16.37
C LEU A 116 -4.41 3.94 16.28
N VAL A 117 -3.93 4.22 15.08
CA VAL A 117 -2.56 4.64 14.81
C VAL A 117 -2.52 6.13 14.46
N LEU A 118 -1.87 6.91 15.31
CA LEU A 118 -1.60 8.33 15.09
C LEU A 118 -0.28 8.46 14.33
N ASN A 119 -0.32 8.40 13.00
CA ASN A 119 0.89 8.36 12.18
C ASN A 119 1.49 9.76 11.97
N LYS A 120 2.75 9.79 11.52
CA LYS A 120 3.57 11.00 11.33
C LYS A 120 3.90 11.69 12.65
N TYR A 121 4.13 10.89 13.70
CA TYR A 121 4.54 11.38 15.00
C TYR A 121 5.84 12.20 14.98
N ASP A 122 6.68 12.02 13.95
CA ASP A 122 7.87 12.85 13.69
C ASP A 122 7.57 14.33 13.40
N LYS A 123 6.29 14.72 13.30
CA LYS A 123 5.83 16.09 12.99
C LYS A 123 4.82 16.62 14.01
N THR A 124 4.86 16.13 15.23
CA THR A 124 3.95 16.51 16.32
C THR A 124 4.58 16.17 17.66
N SER A 125 3.91 16.50 18.76
CA SER A 125 4.30 16.11 20.12
C SER A 125 3.15 15.41 20.85
N LEU A 126 3.43 14.84 22.02
CA LEU A 126 2.39 14.22 22.84
C LEU A 126 1.33 15.23 23.27
N GLU A 127 1.76 16.43 23.67
CA GLU A 127 0.87 17.52 24.13
C GLU A 127 -0.14 17.93 23.06
N GLU A 128 0.26 17.94 21.79
CA GLU A 128 -0.62 18.26 20.66
C GLU A 128 -1.65 17.16 20.35
N LEU A 129 -1.33 15.90 20.68
CA LEU A 129 -2.21 14.75 20.43
C LEU A 129 -3.21 14.51 21.55
N LEU A 130 -2.83 14.78 22.81
CA LEU A 130 -3.62 14.47 24.00
C LEU A 130 -5.09 14.92 23.92
N PRO A 131 -5.41 16.18 23.55
CA PRO A 131 -6.81 16.63 23.50
C PRO A 131 -7.65 15.81 22.51
N SER A 132 -7.09 15.47 21.35
CA SER A 132 -7.78 14.67 20.33
C SER A 132 -7.92 13.22 20.76
N VAL A 133 -6.91 12.65 21.41
CA VAL A 133 -6.97 11.29 21.96
C VAL A 133 -8.09 11.19 23.00
N THR A 134 -8.15 12.11 23.96
CA THR A 134 -9.20 12.15 24.98
C THR A 134 -10.59 12.27 24.35
N ASN A 135 -10.75 13.13 23.33
CA ASN A 135 -12.03 13.28 22.64
C ASN A 135 -12.46 12.01 21.89
N LEU A 136 -11.52 11.30 21.29
CA LEU A 136 -11.80 10.06 20.55
C LEU A 136 -12.13 8.91 21.51
N GLN A 137 -11.40 8.77 22.62
CA GLN A 137 -11.68 7.77 23.66
C GLN A 137 -13.05 7.97 24.32
N ALA A 138 -13.53 9.21 24.44
CA ALA A 138 -14.86 9.51 24.96
C ALA A 138 -15.99 9.11 23.99
N LYS A 139 -15.70 8.95 22.69
CA LYS A 139 -16.69 8.68 21.65
C LYS A 139 -16.65 7.25 21.15
N PHE A 140 -15.49 6.61 21.21
CA PHE A 140 -15.23 5.34 20.55
C PHE A 140 -14.30 4.45 21.37
N THR A 141 -14.49 3.15 21.23
CA THR A 141 -13.65 2.13 21.85
C THR A 141 -12.55 1.69 20.88
N PHE A 142 -11.32 1.72 21.35
CA PHE A 142 -10.15 1.19 20.65
C PHE A 142 -9.46 0.17 21.55
N ALA A 143 -8.90 -0.89 20.97
CA ALA A 143 -8.08 -1.85 21.70
C ALA A 143 -6.81 -1.17 22.24
N GLU A 144 -6.18 -0.33 21.41
CA GLU A 144 -5.07 0.52 21.81
C GLU A 144 -4.97 1.75 20.89
N ILE A 145 -4.41 2.85 21.41
CA ILE A 145 -4.05 4.05 20.65
C ILE A 145 -2.54 4.20 20.65
N ILE A 146 -1.91 4.15 19.48
CA ILE A 146 -0.46 4.07 19.34
C ILE A 146 0.05 5.19 18.42
N PRO A 147 0.83 6.16 18.94
CA PRO A 147 1.51 7.13 18.09
C PRO A 147 2.69 6.48 17.38
N VAL A 148 2.77 6.65 16.06
CA VAL A 148 3.77 5.99 15.19
C VAL A 148 4.39 6.99 14.22
N SER A 149 5.66 6.81 13.90
CA SER A 149 6.25 7.38 12.68
C SER A 149 6.58 6.24 11.73
N ALA A 150 5.72 5.99 10.74
CA ALA A 150 5.96 4.98 9.71
C ALA A 150 7.25 5.28 8.91
N LYS A 151 7.58 6.56 8.76
CA LYS A 151 8.78 7.00 8.04
C LYS A 151 10.07 6.59 8.78
N ASN A 152 10.11 6.83 10.09
CA ASN A 152 11.33 6.64 10.88
C ASN A 152 11.35 5.30 11.63
N GLY A 153 10.21 4.64 11.78
CA GLY A 153 10.05 3.38 12.53
C GLY A 153 9.68 3.55 14.00
N TYR A 154 9.46 4.78 14.47
CA TYR A 154 9.09 5.04 15.86
C TYR A 154 7.80 4.29 16.21
N ASN A 155 7.85 3.52 17.31
CA ASN A 155 6.75 2.69 17.84
C ASN A 155 6.16 1.63 16.88
N VAL A 156 6.79 1.35 15.73
CA VAL A 156 6.28 0.31 14.82
C VAL A 156 6.35 -1.07 15.49
N ALA A 157 7.43 -1.39 16.21
CA ALA A 157 7.53 -2.66 16.95
C ALA A 157 6.46 -2.80 18.05
N LYS A 158 6.07 -1.69 18.69
CA LYS A 158 4.97 -1.68 19.67
C LYS A 158 3.63 -1.99 18.98
N LEU A 159 3.38 -1.37 17.83
CA LEU A 159 2.19 -1.66 17.01
C LEU A 159 2.16 -3.13 16.59
N GLU A 160 3.28 -3.69 16.16
CA GLU A 160 3.37 -5.11 15.79
C GLU A 160 3.05 -6.04 16.97
N THR A 161 3.56 -5.71 18.16
CA THR A 161 3.25 -6.46 19.39
C THR A 161 1.76 -6.42 19.71
N ALA A 162 1.14 -5.24 19.63
CA ALA A 162 -0.30 -5.07 19.86
C ALA A 162 -1.14 -5.84 18.82
N ILE A 163 -0.71 -5.86 17.55
CA ILE A 163 -1.36 -6.65 16.50
C ILE A 163 -1.29 -8.14 16.85
N VAL A 164 -0.10 -8.66 17.17
CA VAL A 164 0.10 -10.09 17.48
C VAL A 164 -0.74 -10.54 18.68
N GLN A 165 -0.88 -9.70 19.70
CA GLN A 165 -1.71 -9.99 20.88
C GLN A 165 -3.22 -10.08 20.58
N LEU A 166 -3.67 -9.47 19.48
CA LEU A 166 -5.07 -9.45 19.07
C LEU A 166 -5.40 -10.51 18.01
N LEU A 167 -4.40 -11.20 17.46
CA LEU A 167 -4.62 -12.27 16.49
C LEU A 167 -5.29 -13.48 17.17
N PRO A 168 -6.26 -14.12 16.50
CA PRO A 168 -6.88 -15.33 17.02
C PRO A 168 -5.90 -16.51 16.98
N GLU A 169 -6.18 -17.52 17.80
CA GLU A 169 -5.47 -18.78 17.73
C GLU A 169 -5.79 -19.50 16.41
N GLY A 170 -4.77 -19.99 15.72
CA GLY A 170 -4.93 -20.63 14.42
C GLY A 170 -3.61 -21.13 13.82
N GLU A 171 -3.76 -21.92 12.76
CA GLU A 171 -2.65 -22.42 11.95
C GLU A 171 -2.15 -21.36 10.96
N ALA A 172 -0.91 -21.52 10.47
CA ALA A 172 -0.38 -20.64 9.43
C ALA A 172 -1.29 -20.65 8.19
N ILE A 173 -1.69 -19.46 7.75
CA ILE A 173 -2.54 -19.24 6.56
C ILE A 173 -1.70 -19.37 5.28
N ALA A 174 -0.40 -19.05 5.34
CA ALA A 174 0.52 -19.09 4.22
C ALA A 174 1.88 -19.69 4.61
N ASP A 175 2.65 -20.09 3.60
CA ASP A 175 4.01 -20.62 3.79
C ASP A 175 4.94 -19.60 4.46
N SER A 176 5.85 -20.07 5.31
CA SER A 176 6.74 -19.22 6.11
C SER A 176 7.71 -18.36 5.28
N GLU A 177 8.01 -18.77 4.04
CA GLU A 177 8.87 -18.03 3.10
C GLU A 177 8.08 -17.00 2.27
N THR A 178 6.75 -17.06 2.29
CA THR A 178 5.92 -16.15 1.50
C THR A 178 5.84 -14.80 2.20
N VAL A 179 6.34 -13.76 1.55
CA VAL A 179 6.26 -12.37 2.03
C VAL A 179 5.05 -11.62 1.42
N THR A 180 4.58 -12.06 0.25
CA THR A 180 3.37 -11.52 -0.39
C THR A 180 2.73 -12.53 -1.33
N ASN A 181 1.41 -12.45 -1.51
CA ASN A 181 0.67 -13.25 -2.49
C ASN A 181 0.91 -12.81 -3.95
N LYS A 182 1.76 -11.80 -4.20
CA LYS A 182 2.02 -11.24 -5.52
C LYS A 182 3.41 -11.62 -6.02
N GLY A 183 3.47 -12.22 -7.21
CA GLY A 183 4.73 -12.61 -7.86
C GLY A 183 5.65 -11.43 -8.22
N LEU A 184 6.91 -11.74 -8.55
CA LEU A 184 7.94 -10.75 -8.89
C LEU A 184 7.54 -9.78 -10.00
N GLN A 185 6.79 -10.24 -11.00
CA GLN A 185 6.29 -9.40 -12.09
C GLN A 185 5.34 -8.30 -11.61
N PHE A 186 4.50 -8.60 -10.62
CA PHE A 186 3.63 -7.60 -9.99
C PHE A 186 4.46 -6.59 -9.20
N ARG A 187 5.39 -7.05 -8.35
CA ARG A 187 6.29 -6.16 -7.59
C ARG A 187 7.09 -5.24 -8.51
N ALA A 188 7.56 -5.77 -9.65
CA ALA A 188 8.23 -4.98 -10.68
C ALA A 188 7.30 -3.92 -11.31
N SER A 189 6.03 -4.27 -11.52
CA SER A 189 5.01 -3.35 -12.00
C SER A 189 4.77 -2.21 -11.02
N GLU A 190 4.72 -2.52 -9.73
CA GLU A 190 4.57 -1.52 -8.67
C GLU A 190 5.75 -0.55 -8.65
N ILE A 191 6.99 -1.04 -8.78
CA ILE A 191 8.19 -0.19 -8.84
C ILE A 191 8.10 0.81 -10.01
N ILE A 192 7.70 0.35 -11.20
CA ILE A 192 7.57 1.25 -12.36
C ILE A 192 6.45 2.26 -12.13
N ARG A 193 5.29 1.82 -11.61
CA ARG A 193 4.16 2.69 -11.32
C ARG A 193 4.50 3.75 -10.29
N GLU A 194 5.28 3.45 -9.26
CA GLU A 194 5.78 4.45 -8.32
C GLU A 194 6.55 5.57 -9.03
N LYS A 195 7.45 5.23 -9.96
CA LYS A 195 8.24 6.23 -10.68
C LYS A 195 7.37 7.07 -11.60
N LEU A 196 6.35 6.46 -12.22
CA LEU A 196 5.33 7.21 -12.95
C LEU A 196 4.65 8.23 -12.03
N ILE A 197 4.19 7.82 -10.84
CA ILE A 197 3.51 8.74 -9.92
C ILE A 197 4.42 9.86 -9.46
N ARG A 198 5.64 9.53 -9.05
CA ARG A 198 6.57 10.50 -8.50
C ARG A 198 7.05 11.53 -9.53
N LEU A 199 7.17 11.14 -10.80
CA LEU A 199 7.76 11.99 -11.84
C LEU A 199 6.73 12.66 -12.75
N LEU A 200 5.52 12.11 -12.86
CA LEU A 200 4.43 12.70 -13.63
C LEU A 200 3.47 13.52 -12.77
N GLY A 201 3.55 13.38 -11.45
CA GLY A 201 2.68 14.08 -10.52
C GLY A 201 1.25 13.55 -10.59
N ASP A 202 0.31 14.46 -10.39
CA ASP A 202 -0.93 14.15 -9.69
C ASP A 202 -2.10 13.71 -10.59
N GLU A 203 -2.02 13.93 -11.91
CA GLU A 203 -3.15 13.74 -12.84
C GLU A 203 -2.95 12.61 -13.86
N LEU A 204 -1.72 12.26 -14.22
CA LEU A 204 -1.44 11.26 -15.25
C LEU A 204 -1.37 9.79 -14.81
N PRO A 205 -0.70 9.45 -13.70
CA PRO A 205 -0.41 8.06 -13.35
C PRO A 205 -1.65 7.20 -13.14
N TYR A 206 -2.79 7.82 -12.81
CA TYR A 206 -4.05 7.16 -12.50
C TYR A 206 -4.82 6.70 -13.75
N ASP A 207 -4.66 7.42 -14.85
CA ASP A 207 -5.21 7.07 -16.15
C ASP A 207 -4.30 6.11 -16.93
N CYS A 208 -3.14 5.77 -16.36
CA CYS A 208 -2.16 4.90 -16.99
C CYS A 208 -2.31 3.46 -16.49
N LYS A 209 -2.47 2.50 -17.41
CA LYS A 209 -2.33 1.07 -17.11
C LYS A 209 -0.91 0.63 -17.44
N LEU A 210 -0.28 -0.13 -16.55
CA LEU A 210 1.00 -0.77 -16.84
C LEU A 210 0.75 -2.22 -17.27
N GLU A 211 1.27 -2.61 -18.43
CA GLU A 211 1.17 -3.96 -18.97
C GLU A 211 2.58 -4.53 -19.16
N MET A 212 2.86 -5.65 -18.50
CA MET A 212 4.12 -6.36 -18.64
C MET A 212 4.03 -7.30 -19.86
N GLU A 213 4.74 -6.98 -20.94
CA GLU A 213 4.82 -7.83 -22.13
C GLU A 213 5.84 -8.95 -21.97
N LYS A 214 6.93 -8.67 -21.25
CA LYS A 214 8.04 -9.60 -21.09
C LYS A 214 8.60 -9.48 -19.68
N PHE A 215 8.79 -10.63 -19.02
CA PHE A 215 9.41 -10.74 -17.71
C PHE A 215 10.11 -12.10 -17.61
N GLU A 216 11.37 -12.18 -18.04
CA GLU A 216 12.13 -13.43 -18.04
C GLU A 216 13.60 -13.20 -17.75
N VAL A 217 14.28 -14.25 -17.27
CA VAL A 217 15.74 -14.28 -17.19
C VAL A 217 16.28 -14.62 -18.56
N ASP A 218 17.10 -13.73 -19.12
CA ASP A 218 17.88 -14.02 -20.31
C ASP A 218 19.04 -14.93 -19.94
N SER A 219 18.89 -16.21 -20.28
CA SER A 219 19.90 -17.26 -20.14
C SER A 219 20.83 -17.37 -21.36
N THR A 220 20.56 -16.64 -22.44
CA THR A 220 21.37 -16.70 -23.68
C THR A 220 22.60 -15.81 -23.62
N SER A 221 22.63 -14.85 -22.70
CA SER A 221 23.78 -13.97 -22.47
C SER A 221 24.74 -14.56 -21.42
N SER A 222 26.05 -14.40 -21.62
CA SER A 222 27.09 -14.85 -20.67
C SER A 222 26.96 -14.24 -19.26
N LYS A 223 26.17 -13.17 -19.11
CA LYS A 223 25.78 -12.57 -17.83
C LYS A 223 24.26 -12.73 -17.65
N LYS A 224 23.84 -13.43 -16.60
CA LYS A 224 22.42 -13.54 -16.21
C LYS A 224 21.84 -12.14 -16.00
N LEU A 225 20.79 -11.80 -16.76
CA LEU A 225 20.05 -10.55 -16.61
C LEU A 225 18.55 -10.80 -16.80
N TYR A 226 17.71 -10.01 -16.15
CA TYR A 226 16.28 -9.98 -16.42
C TYR A 226 15.98 -9.06 -17.62
N ARG A 227 15.21 -9.56 -18.59
CA ARG A 227 14.61 -8.72 -19.64
C ARG A 227 13.17 -8.41 -19.29
N ILE A 228 12.91 -7.13 -19.04
CA ILE A 228 11.59 -6.62 -18.69
C ILE A 228 11.13 -5.65 -19.77
N HIS A 229 10.03 -5.99 -20.46
CA HIS A 229 9.36 -5.09 -21.39
C HIS A 229 8.00 -4.72 -20.82
N ALA A 230 7.72 -3.42 -20.69
CA ALA A 230 6.45 -2.94 -20.18
C ALA A 230 5.89 -1.80 -21.04
N ASN A 231 4.57 -1.84 -21.25
CA ASN A 231 3.80 -0.76 -21.84
C ASN A 231 3.17 0.10 -20.75
N ILE A 232 3.33 1.40 -20.88
CA ILE A 232 2.55 2.42 -20.19
C ILE A 232 1.42 2.78 -21.14
N VAL A 233 0.23 2.24 -20.87
CA VAL A 233 -0.97 2.46 -21.68
C VAL A 233 -1.70 3.69 -21.15
N VAL A 234 -1.90 4.69 -21.99
CA VAL A 234 -2.57 5.96 -21.65
C VAL A 234 -3.85 6.12 -22.47
N LEU A 235 -4.78 6.96 -22.03
CA LEU A 235 -6.06 7.16 -22.73
C LEU A 235 -5.96 8.16 -23.88
N ARG A 236 -5.09 9.18 -23.77
CA ARG A 236 -5.04 10.30 -24.71
C ARG A 236 -3.62 10.55 -25.24
N SER A 237 -3.52 11.07 -26.46
CA SER A 237 -2.24 11.45 -27.08
C SER A 237 -1.48 12.52 -26.28
N GLY A 238 -2.18 13.48 -25.67
CA GLY A 238 -1.59 14.46 -24.77
C GLY A 238 -0.90 13.81 -23.56
N GLN A 239 -1.51 12.77 -22.98
CA GLN A 239 -0.90 12.00 -21.89
C GLN A 239 0.38 11.28 -22.36
N LYS A 240 0.34 10.69 -23.57
CA LYS A 240 1.53 10.05 -24.16
C LYS A 240 2.70 11.03 -24.25
N ALA A 241 2.46 12.26 -24.70
CA ALA A 241 3.48 13.29 -24.77
C ALA A 241 4.06 13.64 -23.39
N ILE A 242 3.22 13.69 -22.35
CA ILE A 242 3.65 14.02 -20.98
C ILE A 242 4.50 12.90 -20.37
N VAL A 243 4.12 11.63 -20.57
CA VAL A 243 4.90 10.46 -20.12
C VAL A 243 6.28 10.41 -20.81
N ILE A 244 6.32 10.67 -22.11
CA ILE A 244 7.58 10.65 -22.88
C ILE A 244 8.48 11.84 -22.47
N GLY A 245 7.90 13.04 -22.38
CA GLY A 245 8.61 14.28 -22.14
C GLY A 245 9.44 14.76 -23.34
N LYS A 246 9.92 16.01 -23.28
CA LYS A 246 10.75 16.60 -24.35
C LYS A 246 12.00 15.76 -24.59
N GLY A 247 12.24 15.33 -25.83
CA GLY A 247 13.39 14.49 -26.20
C GLY A 247 13.42 13.11 -25.52
N ALA A 248 12.26 12.57 -25.13
CA ALA A 248 12.14 11.33 -24.35
C ALA A 248 12.83 11.40 -22.96
N SER A 249 13.09 12.60 -22.44
CA SER A 249 13.79 12.80 -21.16
C SER A 249 13.06 12.16 -19.98
N ARG A 250 11.72 12.24 -19.95
CA ARG A 250 10.93 11.81 -18.80
C ARG A 250 10.81 10.30 -18.71
N ILE A 251 10.52 9.64 -19.82
CA ILE A 251 10.49 8.17 -19.87
C ILE A 251 11.87 7.56 -19.60
N LYS A 252 12.96 8.23 -20.03
CA LYS A 252 14.33 7.82 -19.70
C LYS A 252 14.61 7.92 -18.20
N ASP A 253 14.18 8.99 -17.54
CA ASP A 253 14.33 9.16 -16.09
C ASP A 253 13.50 8.12 -15.31
N ILE A 254 12.23 7.90 -15.70
CA ILE A 254 11.37 6.85 -15.15
C ILE A 254 12.05 5.48 -15.28
N GLY A 255 12.50 5.12 -16.48
CA GLY A 255 13.15 3.83 -16.74
C GLY A 255 14.45 3.66 -15.96
N SER A 256 15.28 4.70 -15.88
CA SER A 256 16.55 4.66 -15.17
C SER A 256 16.36 4.45 -13.67
N LYS A 257 15.44 5.21 -13.05
CA LYS A 257 15.12 5.09 -11.62
C LYS A 257 14.41 3.77 -11.30
N ALA A 258 13.51 3.31 -12.16
CA ALA A 258 12.84 2.02 -11.98
C ALA A 258 13.85 0.85 -12.08
N ARG A 259 14.76 0.89 -13.06
CA ARG A 259 15.78 -0.15 -13.25
C ARG A 259 16.65 -0.35 -12.00
N ILE A 260 17.08 0.72 -11.34
CA ILE A 260 17.88 0.64 -10.10
C ILE A 260 17.14 -0.12 -9.01
N ASP A 261 15.86 0.19 -8.81
CA ASP A 261 15.05 -0.48 -7.78
C ASP A 261 14.69 -1.93 -8.18
N LEU A 262 14.51 -2.20 -9.48
CA LEU A 262 14.32 -3.56 -10.00
C LEU A 262 15.56 -4.43 -9.83
N GLU A 263 16.77 -3.90 -10.04
CA GLU A 263 18.03 -4.63 -9.80
C GLU A 263 18.16 -5.03 -8.33
N LYS A 264 17.73 -4.16 -7.40
CA LYS A 264 17.69 -4.49 -5.97
C LYS A 264 16.67 -5.58 -5.65
N LEU A 265 15.47 -5.49 -6.24
CA LEU A 265 14.42 -6.49 -6.05
C LEU A 265 14.82 -7.87 -6.59
N LEU A 266 15.49 -7.92 -7.74
CA LEU A 266 15.72 -9.15 -8.49
C LEU A 266 17.12 -9.76 -8.27
N GLY A 267 18.02 -9.03 -7.60
CA GLY A 267 19.37 -9.48 -7.26
C GLY A 267 20.35 -9.61 -8.43
N ILE A 268 19.92 -9.35 -9.67
CA ILE A 268 20.76 -9.38 -10.88
C ILE A 268 20.47 -8.18 -11.78
N LYS A 269 21.26 -8.02 -12.86
CA LYS A 269 21.09 -6.91 -13.80
C LYS A 269 19.76 -6.96 -14.53
N VAL A 270 19.22 -5.78 -14.84
CA VAL A 270 17.91 -5.64 -15.50
C VAL A 270 18.06 -4.83 -16.78
N PHE A 271 17.60 -5.39 -17.89
CA PHE A 271 17.30 -4.65 -19.11
C PHE A 271 15.81 -4.27 -19.09
N LEU A 272 15.52 -3.00 -18.81
CA LEU A 272 14.16 -2.47 -18.78
C LEU A 272 13.86 -1.69 -20.07
N LYS A 273 12.88 -2.15 -20.84
CA LYS A 273 12.32 -1.44 -21.99
C LYS A 273 10.93 -0.95 -21.66
N LEU A 274 10.75 0.38 -21.65
CA LEU A 274 9.45 1.02 -21.48
C LEU A 274 8.96 1.58 -22.81
N GLN A 275 7.69 1.34 -23.13
CA GLN A 275 7.01 1.93 -24.28
C GLN A 275 5.72 2.60 -23.84
N VAL A 276 5.28 3.63 -24.56
CA VAL A 276 4.00 4.32 -24.28
C VAL A 276 3.03 4.07 -25.41
N LYS A 277 1.90 3.43 -25.10
CA LYS A 277 0.84 3.10 -26.05
C LYS A 277 -0.43 3.87 -25.68
N ILE A 278 -1.24 4.22 -26.67
CA ILE A 278 -2.57 4.79 -26.44
C ILE A 278 -3.53 3.60 -26.44
N ALA A 279 -4.42 3.53 -25.44
CA ALA A 279 -5.49 2.55 -25.40
C ALA A 279 -6.33 2.66 -26.69
N LYS A 280 -6.62 1.52 -27.31
CA LYS A 280 -7.56 1.48 -28.43
C LYS A 280 -8.99 1.55 -27.91
#